data_AF-A0A1R4K772-F1
#
_entry.id   AF-A0A1R4K772-F1
#
_cell.length_a   1.000
_cell.length_b   1.000
_cell.length_c   1.000
_cell.angle_alpha   90.00
_cell.angle_beta   90.00
_cell.angle_gamma   90.00
#
_symmetry.space_group_name_H-M   'P 1'
#
loop_
_entity.id
_entity.type
_entity.pdbx_description
1 polymer ?
#
loop_
_entity_poly.entity_id
_entity_poly.type
_entity_poly.pdbx_seq_one_letter_code
_entity_poly.pdbx_strand_id
1 'polypeptide(L)'
;MKKLPLQFLACLILSVFAFSSCLDDDDDYVPIPTGYMTFINGFSQSSQVVYDLNGPNSPFAVQYQAYLRPPYGVQVGQRSLQIYSYDDRAPLVDTLITVKDSAAYSTFAYGTIEEPQFALIEDKSLEDLDQKSAFRFLNLANNTGVVNLYLGDEATPIFEDRATETGTSATEHQTFIASESGSFSIKVTDASGAEVATRDNYEFKKGQYYTFILIGTNGDTDTPPYIGVVAY
;
A
#
# COMPACT_ATOMS: atom_id res chain seq x y z
N MET A 1 -23.63 -2.40 -74.08
CA MET A 1 -23.27 -2.96 -72.77
C MET A 1 -21.87 -3.57 -72.88
N LYS A 2 -20.84 -2.91 -72.33
CA LYS A 2 -19.44 -3.39 -72.41
C LYS A 2 -19.28 -4.56 -71.45
N LYS A 3 -18.89 -5.74 -71.96
CA LYS A 3 -18.61 -6.93 -71.14
C LYS A 3 -17.34 -6.65 -70.32
N LEU A 4 -17.47 -6.61 -69.00
CA LEU A 4 -16.32 -6.52 -68.11
C LEU A 4 -15.49 -7.80 -68.32
N PRO A 5 -14.18 -7.71 -68.63
CA PRO A 5 -13.39 -8.89 -68.92
C PRO A 5 -13.29 -9.76 -67.66
N LEU A 6 -13.49 -11.07 -67.82
CA LEU A 6 -13.48 -12.07 -66.74
C LEU A 6 -12.18 -12.00 -65.88
N GLN A 7 -11.10 -11.50 -66.47
CA GLN A 7 -9.81 -11.24 -65.81
C GLN A 7 -9.91 -10.14 -64.71
N PHE A 8 -10.76 -9.12 -64.90
CA PHE A 8 -10.99 -8.07 -63.90
C PHE A 8 -11.77 -8.59 -62.68
N LEU A 9 -12.67 -9.56 -62.90
CA LEU A 9 -13.44 -10.19 -61.82
C LEU A 9 -12.56 -11.15 -60.98
N ALA A 10 -11.61 -11.84 -61.62
CA ALA A 10 -10.67 -12.73 -60.94
C ALA A 10 -9.68 -11.96 -60.04
N CYS A 11 -9.18 -10.79 -60.47
CA CYS A 11 -8.31 -9.96 -59.64
C CYS A 11 -9.04 -9.35 -58.43
N LEU A 12 -10.32 -8.99 -58.58
CA LEU A 12 -11.14 -8.48 -57.47
C LEU A 12 -11.36 -9.57 -56.40
N ILE A 13 -11.65 -10.81 -56.82
CA ILE A 13 -11.85 -11.94 -55.88
C ILE A 13 -10.56 -12.29 -55.14
N LEU A 14 -9.40 -12.28 -55.80
CA LEU A 14 -8.10 -12.52 -55.13
C LEU A 14 -7.73 -11.41 -54.12
N SER A 15 -8.14 -10.16 -54.37
CA SER A 15 -7.87 -9.05 -53.44
C SER A 15 -8.67 -9.14 -52.14
N VAL A 16 -9.84 -9.77 -52.14
CA VAL A 16 -10.66 -9.95 -50.92
C VAL A 16 -10.06 -11.00 -49.98
N PHE A 17 -9.35 -12.01 -50.51
CA PHE A 17 -8.67 -13.02 -49.70
C PHE A 17 -7.31 -12.57 -49.13
N ALA A 18 -6.69 -11.54 -49.70
CA ALA A 18 -5.41 -11.01 -49.19
C ALA A 18 -5.57 -10.12 -47.95
N PHE A 19 -6.78 -9.61 -47.67
CA PHE A 19 -7.06 -8.79 -46.48
C PHE A 19 -7.67 -9.59 -45.31
N SER A 20 -7.94 -10.89 -45.45
CA SER A 20 -8.47 -11.71 -44.34
C SER A 20 -7.39 -12.38 -43.49
N SER A 21 -6.11 -12.07 -43.70
CA SER A 21 -4.97 -12.70 -43.00
C SER A 21 -4.38 -11.84 -41.86
N CYS A 22 -5.09 -10.79 -41.43
CA CYS A 22 -4.79 -10.04 -40.20
C CYS A 22 -6.08 -9.71 -39.43
N LEU A 23 -7.00 -10.69 -39.41
CA LEU A 23 -8.01 -10.80 -38.36
C LEU A 23 -7.63 -12.05 -37.57
N ASP A 24 -6.46 -12.05 -36.93
CA ASP A 24 -6.31 -12.89 -35.75
C ASP A 24 -7.23 -12.24 -34.72
N ASP A 25 -8.38 -12.89 -34.50
CA ASP A 25 -9.15 -12.77 -33.28
C ASP A 25 -8.26 -13.30 -32.13
N ASP A 26 -7.20 -12.55 -31.79
CA ASP A 26 -6.42 -12.75 -30.57
C ASP A 26 -7.23 -12.14 -29.40
N ASP A 27 -8.40 -12.74 -29.13
CA ASP A 27 -9.15 -12.54 -27.88
C ASP A 27 -8.49 -13.31 -26.70
N ASP A 28 -7.31 -13.89 -26.93
CA ASP A 28 -6.43 -14.46 -25.91
C ASP A 28 -5.72 -13.35 -25.11
N TYR A 29 -6.50 -12.47 -24.47
CA TYR A 29 -5.95 -11.58 -23.44
C TYR A 29 -5.44 -12.44 -22.28
N VAL A 30 -4.12 -12.66 -22.24
CA VAL A 30 -3.44 -13.23 -21.09
C VAL A 30 -3.18 -12.09 -20.09
N PRO A 31 -3.78 -12.11 -18.89
CA PRO A 31 -3.49 -11.11 -17.87
C PRO A 31 -2.00 -11.11 -17.56
N ILE A 32 -1.38 -9.93 -17.59
CA ILE A 32 0.02 -9.79 -17.19
C ILE A 32 0.10 -10.06 -15.66
N PRO A 33 0.89 -11.05 -15.21
CA PRO A 33 1.03 -11.35 -13.79
C PRO A 33 1.48 -10.10 -13.01
N THR A 34 0.69 -9.71 -12.01
CA THR A 34 0.83 -8.42 -11.33
C THR A 34 0.59 -8.58 -9.84
N GLY A 35 1.49 -8.02 -9.03
CA GLY A 35 1.27 -7.83 -7.59
C GLY A 35 0.88 -6.38 -7.29
N TYR A 36 0.16 -6.16 -6.19
CA TYR A 36 -0.30 -4.84 -5.79
C TYR A 36 0.43 -4.42 -4.53
N MET A 37 1.09 -3.25 -4.56
CA MET A 37 1.81 -2.71 -3.41
C MET A 37 1.28 -1.33 -3.06
N THR A 38 1.01 -1.12 -1.78
CA THR A 38 0.88 0.21 -1.19
C THR A 38 2.21 0.55 -0.55
N PHE A 39 2.80 1.68 -0.94
CA PHE A 39 4.02 2.23 -0.34
C PHE A 39 3.64 3.33 0.64
N ILE A 40 4.05 3.21 1.90
CA ILE A 40 3.64 4.08 3.01
C ILE A 40 4.88 4.67 3.68
N ASN A 41 5.01 5.99 3.66
CA ASN A 41 6.14 6.67 4.29
C ASN A 41 5.80 7.15 5.70
N GLY A 42 6.35 6.45 6.70
CA GLY A 42 6.37 6.85 8.10
C GLY A 42 7.72 7.41 8.58
N PHE A 43 8.71 7.53 7.69
CA PHE A 43 10.06 7.98 8.00
C PHE A 43 10.10 9.51 8.12
N SER A 44 10.20 10.00 9.35
CA SER A 44 10.05 11.43 9.65
C SER A 44 11.30 12.27 9.39
N GLN A 45 12.48 11.65 9.29
CA GLN A 45 13.75 12.37 9.08
C GLN A 45 14.07 12.63 7.60
N SER A 46 13.07 12.52 6.72
CA SER A 46 13.17 12.88 5.31
C SER A 46 11.84 13.40 4.81
N SER A 47 11.85 14.41 3.93
CA SER A 47 10.64 14.95 3.32
C SER A 47 9.89 13.91 2.47
N GLN A 48 10.64 12.94 1.95
CA GLN A 48 10.17 11.86 1.11
C GLN A 48 11.14 10.68 1.16
N VAL A 49 10.61 9.47 1.08
CA VAL A 49 11.42 8.27 0.79
C VAL A 49 11.11 7.76 -0.60
N VAL A 50 12.08 7.10 -1.21
CA VAL A 50 11.96 6.51 -2.53
C VAL A 50 12.06 5.00 -2.41
N TYR A 51 11.04 4.29 -2.89
CA TYR A 51 10.99 2.83 -3.00
C TYR A 51 11.39 2.43 -4.42
N ASP A 52 12.52 1.76 -4.57
CA ASP A 52 13.00 1.27 -5.85
C ASP A 52 13.00 -0.26 -5.88
N LEU A 53 12.15 -0.84 -6.74
CA LEU A 53 12.08 -2.28 -7.02
C LEU A 53 13.06 -2.74 -8.12
N ASN A 54 13.91 -1.83 -8.63
CA ASN A 54 14.84 -2.08 -9.73
C ASN A 54 14.16 -2.71 -10.95
N GLY A 55 12.97 -2.22 -11.28
CA GLY A 55 12.13 -2.74 -12.36
C GLY A 55 11.41 -1.64 -13.14
N PRO A 56 10.72 -1.98 -14.24
CA PRO A 56 9.92 -1.03 -14.99
C PRO A 56 8.89 -0.31 -14.11
N ASN A 57 8.72 1.00 -14.34
CA ASN A 57 7.84 1.89 -13.59
C ASN A 57 8.24 2.13 -12.11
N SER A 58 9.42 1.66 -11.70
CA SER A 58 10.14 2.05 -10.48
C SER A 58 11.11 3.20 -10.81
N PRO A 59 11.44 4.11 -9.87
CA PRO A 59 11.08 4.11 -8.46
C PRO A 59 9.81 4.90 -8.11
N PHE A 60 9.31 4.67 -6.88
CA PHE A 60 8.13 5.33 -6.31
C PHE A 60 8.53 6.25 -5.17
N ALA A 61 8.29 7.54 -5.33
CA ALA A 61 8.63 8.54 -4.34
C ALA A 61 7.39 8.90 -3.49
N VAL A 62 7.48 8.79 -2.16
CA VAL A 62 6.35 8.95 -1.23
C VAL A 62 6.68 9.98 -0.15
N GLN A 63 5.95 11.08 -0.12
CA GLN A 63 6.13 12.14 0.89
C GLN A 63 5.86 11.61 2.31
N TYR A 64 6.49 12.19 3.32
CA TYR A 64 6.20 11.86 4.72
C TYR A 64 4.70 12.04 5.01
N GLN A 65 4.11 11.10 5.77
CA GLN A 65 2.67 10.99 6.06
C GLN A 65 1.77 10.68 4.85
N ALA A 66 2.36 10.31 3.70
CA ALA A 66 1.62 9.90 2.52
C ALA A 66 1.78 8.40 2.22
N TYR A 67 0.92 7.93 1.32
CA TYR A 67 1.05 6.62 0.70
C TYR A 67 0.83 6.72 -0.81
N LEU A 68 1.37 5.75 -1.55
CA LEU A 68 1.24 5.66 -3.00
C LEU A 68 0.88 4.23 -3.39
N ARG A 69 -0.08 4.09 -4.33
CA ARG A 69 -0.42 2.83 -4.98
C ARG A 69 -0.17 2.97 -6.48
N PRO A 70 0.75 2.18 -7.07
CA PRO A 70 0.90 2.17 -8.51
C PRO A 70 -0.41 1.71 -9.17
N PRO A 71 -0.97 2.46 -10.12
CA PRO A 71 -2.28 2.16 -10.70
C PRO A 71 -2.30 0.83 -11.47
N TYR A 72 -1.15 0.36 -11.92
CA TYR A 72 -0.98 -0.88 -12.67
C TYR A 72 -0.23 -1.97 -11.88
N GLY A 73 -0.14 -1.80 -10.56
CA GLY A 73 0.63 -2.69 -9.69
C GLY A 73 2.12 -2.68 -9.99
N VAL A 74 2.80 -3.76 -9.60
CA VAL A 74 4.22 -3.99 -9.78
C VAL A 74 4.46 -5.39 -10.32
N GLN A 75 5.61 -5.61 -10.94
CA GLN A 75 5.91 -6.89 -11.53
C GLN A 75 6.19 -7.97 -10.47
N VAL A 76 5.65 -9.17 -10.70
CA VAL A 76 5.81 -10.34 -9.81
C VAL A 76 7.23 -10.93 -9.82
N GLY A 77 7.51 -11.83 -8.88
CA GLY A 77 8.79 -12.52 -8.73
C GLY A 77 9.70 -11.88 -7.67
N GLN A 78 10.96 -12.32 -7.64
CA GLN A 78 11.96 -11.78 -6.73
C GLN A 78 12.39 -10.38 -7.21
N ARG A 79 12.32 -9.38 -6.32
CA ARG A 79 12.67 -7.99 -6.58
C ARG A 79 13.70 -7.50 -5.56
N SER A 80 14.68 -6.74 -6.02
CA SER A 80 15.54 -5.97 -5.12
C SER A 80 14.79 -4.70 -4.77
N LEU A 81 14.39 -4.60 -3.49
CA LEU A 81 13.79 -3.40 -2.94
C LEU A 81 14.88 -2.59 -2.25
N GLN A 82 15.12 -1.40 -2.77
CA GLN A 82 15.93 -0.38 -2.12
C GLN A 82 15.03 0.75 -1.65
N ILE A 83 15.25 1.23 -0.44
CA ILE A 83 14.59 2.42 0.09
C ILE A 83 15.67 3.41 0.48
N TYR A 84 15.53 4.65 0.00
CA TYR A 84 16.46 5.73 0.34
C TYR A 84 15.71 7.04 0.61
N SER A 85 16.32 7.87 1.45
CA SER A 85 15.87 9.24 1.69
C SER A 85 16.01 10.07 0.41
N TYR A 86 15.00 10.88 0.09
CA TYR A 86 15.04 11.74 -1.09
C TYR A 86 16.03 12.89 -0.92
N ASP A 87 16.11 13.45 0.29
CA ASP A 87 16.82 14.71 0.56
C ASP A 87 18.34 14.57 0.44
N ASP A 88 18.90 13.47 0.93
CA ASP A 88 20.34 13.22 1.01
C ASP A 88 20.79 11.93 0.29
N ARG A 89 19.84 11.17 -0.29
CA ARG A 89 20.09 9.86 -0.92
C ARG A 89 20.69 8.83 0.04
N ALA A 90 20.51 8.99 1.35
CA ALA A 90 20.97 8.02 2.32
C ALA A 90 20.24 6.67 2.12
N PRO A 91 20.97 5.54 2.01
CA PRO A 91 20.34 4.23 1.93
C PRO A 91 19.70 3.89 3.28
N LEU A 92 18.42 3.54 3.27
CA LEU A 92 17.66 3.15 4.46
C LEU A 92 17.47 1.64 4.50
N VAL A 93 17.16 1.03 3.35
CA VAL A 93 16.88 -0.41 3.22
C VAL A 93 17.46 -0.90 1.90
N ASP A 94 18.09 -2.07 1.93
CA ASP A 94 18.44 -2.84 0.73
C ASP A 94 18.14 -4.31 1.01
N THR A 95 17.10 -4.85 0.37
CA THR A 95 16.62 -6.20 0.64
C THR A 95 16.01 -6.86 -0.60
N LEU A 96 15.78 -8.17 -0.51
CA LEU A 96 15.04 -8.94 -1.50
C LEU A 96 13.63 -9.22 -1.01
N ILE A 97 12.65 -8.96 -1.86
CA ILE A 97 11.25 -9.30 -1.62
C ILE A 97 10.74 -10.23 -2.72
N THR A 98 9.71 -11.00 -2.41
CA THR A 98 8.99 -11.83 -3.40
C THR A 98 7.59 -11.28 -3.56
N VAL A 99 7.29 -10.75 -4.74
CA VAL A 99 5.94 -10.30 -5.10
C VAL A 99 5.20 -11.44 -5.76
N LYS A 100 4.10 -11.89 -5.16
CA LYS A 100 3.26 -12.95 -5.73
C LYS A 100 2.23 -12.35 -6.70
N ASP A 101 1.86 -13.14 -7.69
CA ASP A 101 0.77 -12.78 -8.59
C ASP A 101 -0.55 -12.64 -7.83
N SER A 102 -1.31 -11.60 -8.16
CA SER A 102 -2.62 -11.26 -7.58
C SER A 102 -2.63 -11.05 -6.05
N ALA A 103 -1.47 -10.91 -5.42
CA ALA A 103 -1.36 -10.59 -3.99
C ALA A 103 -1.27 -9.07 -3.77
N ALA A 104 -1.85 -8.61 -2.67
CA ALA A 104 -1.75 -7.22 -2.22
C ALA A 104 -0.82 -7.13 -1.01
N TYR A 105 -0.02 -6.06 -0.96
CA TYR A 105 0.94 -5.81 0.10
C TYR A 105 0.89 -4.36 0.58
N SER A 106 1.22 -4.17 1.85
CA SER A 106 1.49 -2.86 2.45
C SER A 106 2.93 -2.79 2.90
N THR A 107 3.62 -1.74 2.50
CA THR A 107 5.07 -1.56 2.62
C THR A 107 5.38 -0.29 3.38
N PHE A 108 6.11 -0.38 4.48
CA PHE A 108 6.34 0.72 5.40
C PHE A 108 7.84 1.01 5.51
N ALA A 109 8.20 2.29 5.38
CA ALA A 109 9.53 2.79 5.76
C ALA A 109 9.36 3.70 6.98
N TYR A 110 10.15 3.47 8.02
CA TYR A 110 10.06 4.17 9.31
C TYR A 110 11.37 4.03 10.09
N GLY A 111 11.42 4.46 11.34
CA GLY A 111 12.64 4.46 12.15
C GLY A 111 13.40 5.79 12.06
N THR A 112 14.73 5.71 12.15
CA THR A 112 15.65 6.86 12.11
C THR A 112 16.74 6.63 11.07
N ILE A 113 17.55 7.65 10.77
CA ILE A 113 18.72 7.52 9.88
C ILE A 113 19.74 6.54 10.48
N GLU A 114 19.90 6.54 11.81
CA GLU A 114 20.81 5.66 12.52
C GLU A 114 20.30 4.22 12.59
N GLU A 115 18.97 4.06 12.69
CA GLU A 115 18.29 2.77 12.77
C GLU A 115 17.05 2.76 11.85
N PRO A 116 17.24 2.65 10.53
CA PRO A 116 16.14 2.60 9.59
C PRO A 116 15.42 1.26 9.72
N GLN A 117 14.09 1.31 9.65
CA GLN A 117 13.22 0.15 9.80
C GLN A 117 12.31 -0.02 8.59
N PHE A 118 11.91 -1.27 8.38
CA PHE A 118 11.14 -1.71 7.23
C PHE A 118 10.17 -2.81 7.62
N ALA A 119 8.94 -2.71 7.09
CA ALA A 119 7.98 -3.79 7.17
C ALA A 119 7.28 -3.99 5.82
N LEU A 120 7.07 -5.25 5.47
CA LEU A 120 6.25 -5.70 4.35
C LEU A 120 5.26 -6.71 4.86
N ILE A 121 3.97 -6.45 4.68
CA ILE A 121 2.89 -7.36 5.09
C ILE A 121 1.99 -7.67 3.91
N GLU A 122 1.45 -8.89 3.88
CA GLU A 122 0.50 -9.32 2.87
C GLU A 122 -0.91 -8.98 3.35
N ASP A 123 -1.66 -8.25 2.53
CA ASP A 123 -3.01 -7.79 2.87
C ASP A 123 -4.01 -8.93 2.65
N LYS A 124 -4.63 -9.37 3.74
CA LYS A 124 -5.64 -10.44 3.73
C LYS A 124 -7.03 -9.86 3.98
N SER A 125 -7.95 -10.16 3.07
CA SER A 125 -9.36 -9.85 3.25
C SER A 125 -9.99 -10.73 4.33
N LEU A 126 -10.96 -10.18 5.04
CA LEU A 126 -11.90 -10.94 5.87
C LEU A 126 -13.02 -11.47 4.97
N GLU A 127 -13.53 -12.67 5.28
CA GLU A 127 -14.53 -13.36 4.45
C GLU A 127 -15.88 -12.61 4.40
N ASP A 128 -16.26 -11.92 5.47
CA ASP A 128 -17.48 -11.11 5.54
C ASP A 128 -17.28 -9.91 6.49
N LEU A 129 -17.54 -8.71 5.97
CA LEU A 129 -17.54 -7.45 6.73
C LEU A 129 -18.95 -6.97 7.05
N ASP A 130 -20.01 -7.50 6.44
CA ASP A 130 -21.37 -6.98 6.52
C ASP A 130 -21.43 -5.43 6.43
N GLN A 131 -21.91 -4.73 7.47
CA GLN A 131 -21.99 -3.27 7.55
C GLN A 131 -20.78 -2.64 8.28
N LYS A 132 -19.77 -3.43 8.60
CA LYS A 132 -18.58 -3.02 9.36
C LYS A 132 -17.45 -2.56 8.46
N SER A 133 -16.45 -1.97 9.10
CA SER A 133 -15.16 -1.64 8.52
C SER A 133 -14.09 -2.56 9.12
N ALA A 134 -13.06 -2.86 8.35
CA ALA A 134 -11.91 -3.63 8.82
C ALA A 134 -10.80 -2.69 9.28
N PHE A 135 -10.24 -2.95 10.45
CA PHE A 135 -9.19 -2.14 11.06
C PHE A 135 -7.98 -2.99 11.42
N ARG A 136 -6.79 -2.45 11.23
CA ARG A 136 -5.55 -2.92 11.88
C ARG A 136 -4.73 -1.71 12.31
N PHE A 137 -3.77 -1.93 13.19
CA PHE A 137 -2.92 -0.86 13.71
C PHE A 137 -1.46 -1.31 13.75
N LEU A 138 -0.58 -0.40 13.33
CA LEU A 138 0.87 -0.55 13.42
C LEU A 138 1.45 0.68 14.13
N ASN A 139 2.20 0.47 15.21
CA ASN A 139 2.97 1.53 15.87
C ASN A 139 4.34 1.64 15.19
N LEU A 140 4.50 2.58 14.26
CA LEU A 140 5.76 2.82 13.53
C LEU A 140 6.54 4.02 14.09
N ALA A 141 6.06 4.62 15.18
CA ALA A 141 6.62 5.85 15.72
C ALA A 141 7.82 5.58 16.63
N ASN A 142 8.78 6.50 16.59
CA ASN A 142 9.98 6.44 17.41
C ASN A 142 9.68 6.94 18.83
N ASN A 143 10.33 6.33 19.83
CA ASN A 143 10.29 6.76 21.24
C ASN A 143 8.90 6.84 21.88
N THR A 144 7.90 6.13 21.34
CA THR A 144 6.54 6.07 21.92
C THR A 144 6.41 4.99 22.99
N GLY A 145 7.31 4.01 23.03
CA GLY A 145 7.21 2.85 23.91
C GLY A 145 6.05 1.94 23.50
N VAL A 146 5.30 1.46 24.49
CA VAL A 146 4.09 0.66 24.27
C VAL A 146 2.88 1.59 24.25
N VAL A 147 2.02 1.45 23.24
CA VAL A 147 0.84 2.29 23.06
C VAL A 147 -0.45 1.48 22.90
N ASN A 148 -1.56 2.15 23.16
CA ASN A 148 -2.92 1.63 22.99
C ASN A 148 -3.69 2.52 22.02
N LEU A 149 -4.46 1.94 21.10
CA LEU A 149 -5.33 2.68 20.17
C LEU A 149 -6.79 2.48 20.56
N TYR A 150 -7.49 3.61 20.70
CA TYR A 150 -8.92 3.72 20.95
C TYR A 150 -9.61 4.28 19.70
N LEU A 151 -10.82 3.78 19.45
CA LEU A 151 -11.69 4.24 18.36
C LEU A 151 -13.00 4.74 18.96
N GLY A 152 -13.34 5.99 18.69
CA GLY A 152 -14.50 6.66 19.29
C GLY A 152 -14.34 6.88 20.79
N ASP A 153 -15.46 6.83 21.51
CA ASP A 153 -15.54 7.04 22.97
C ASP A 153 -15.47 5.72 23.77
N GLU A 154 -14.99 4.64 23.15
CA GLU A 154 -14.89 3.33 23.77
C GLU A 154 -13.92 3.35 24.97
N ALA A 155 -14.33 2.70 26.07
CA ALA A 155 -13.51 2.64 27.29
C ALA A 155 -12.32 1.69 27.16
N THR A 156 -12.41 0.71 26.26
CA THR A 156 -11.37 -0.28 25.99
C THR A 156 -10.69 0.03 24.67
N PRO A 157 -9.34 -0.10 24.59
CA PRO A 157 -8.65 0.06 23.33
C PRO A 157 -9.08 -1.04 22.34
N ILE A 158 -9.19 -0.67 21.06
CA ILE A 158 -9.41 -1.61 19.97
C ILE A 158 -8.11 -2.37 19.64
N PHE A 159 -6.95 -1.77 19.92
CA PHE A 159 -5.64 -2.43 19.86
C PHE A 159 -4.83 -2.04 21.09
N GLU A 160 -4.44 -3.05 21.89
CA GLU A 160 -3.67 -2.86 23.12
C GLU A 160 -2.22 -3.33 23.00
N ASP A 161 -1.38 -2.83 23.91
CA ASP A 161 0.00 -3.25 24.15
C ASP A 161 0.90 -3.29 22.90
N ARG A 162 0.79 -2.26 22.06
CA ARG A 162 1.55 -2.15 20.81
C ARG A 162 2.88 -1.45 21.00
N ALA A 163 3.94 -2.23 21.13
CA ALA A 163 5.31 -1.72 20.99
C ALA A 163 5.58 -1.19 19.57
N THR A 164 6.64 -0.40 19.41
CA THR A 164 7.11 -0.01 18.07
C THR A 164 7.39 -1.25 17.22
N GLU A 165 6.87 -1.27 16.00
CA GLU A 165 6.93 -2.43 15.13
C GLU A 165 8.36 -2.73 14.67
N THR A 166 8.63 -4.01 14.53
CA THR A 166 9.71 -4.57 13.70
C THR A 166 9.07 -5.20 12.46
N GLY A 167 9.88 -5.60 11.48
CA GLY A 167 9.37 -6.38 10.34
C GLY A 167 8.63 -7.67 10.76
N THR A 168 9.07 -8.30 11.86
CA THR A 168 8.42 -9.50 12.42
C THR A 168 7.09 -9.16 13.07
N SER A 169 7.05 -8.21 14.01
CA SER A 169 5.82 -7.88 14.73
C SER A 169 4.75 -7.26 13.81
N ALA A 170 5.16 -6.52 12.77
CA ALA A 170 4.23 -6.03 11.76
C ALA A 170 3.49 -7.19 11.06
N THR A 171 4.18 -8.30 10.82
CA THR A 171 3.58 -9.53 10.26
C THR A 171 2.63 -10.20 11.25
N GLU A 172 2.95 -10.20 12.55
CA GLU A 172 2.07 -10.71 13.61
C GLU A 172 0.80 -9.85 13.75
N HIS A 173 0.93 -8.55 13.49
CA HIS A 173 -0.13 -7.54 13.60
C HIS A 173 -0.84 -7.24 12.27
N GLN A 174 -0.56 -7.99 11.20
CA GLN A 174 -1.09 -7.71 9.85
C GLN A 174 -2.61 -7.93 9.71
N THR A 175 -3.20 -8.73 10.61
CA THR A 175 -4.59 -9.19 10.54
C THR A 175 -5.56 -8.05 10.86
N PHE A 176 -6.58 -7.88 10.03
CA PHE A 176 -7.67 -6.95 10.29
C PHE A 176 -8.70 -7.53 11.27
N ILE A 177 -9.33 -6.66 12.03
CA ILE A 177 -10.52 -6.96 12.82
C ILE A 177 -11.69 -6.11 12.34
N ALA A 178 -12.90 -6.68 12.35
CA ALA A 178 -14.10 -5.95 11.96
C ALA A 178 -14.68 -5.16 13.14
N SER A 179 -14.95 -3.87 12.96
CA SER A 179 -15.64 -3.02 13.94
C SER A 179 -16.63 -2.07 13.25
N GLU A 180 -17.43 -1.36 14.03
CA GLU A 180 -18.45 -0.46 13.51
C GLU A 180 -17.87 0.57 12.53
N SER A 181 -18.66 0.89 11.51
CA SER A 181 -18.37 1.95 10.55
C SER A 181 -19.05 3.25 10.98
N GLY A 182 -18.52 4.40 10.57
CA GLY A 182 -19.07 5.70 10.92
C GLY A 182 -17.99 6.76 11.13
N SER A 183 -18.39 7.89 11.70
CA SER A 183 -17.45 8.95 12.08
C SER A 183 -16.95 8.69 13.50
N PHE A 184 -15.65 8.47 13.67
CA PHE A 184 -15.03 8.29 14.99
C PHE A 184 -13.79 9.17 15.16
N SER A 185 -13.48 9.53 16.40
CA SER A 185 -12.14 9.94 16.79
C SER A 185 -11.22 8.72 16.88
N ILE A 186 -9.93 8.92 16.65
CA ILE A 186 -8.88 7.92 16.85
C ILE A 186 -7.92 8.50 17.87
N LYS A 187 -7.71 7.80 18.98
CA LYS A 187 -6.82 8.25 20.05
C LYS A 187 -5.79 7.19 20.35
N VAL A 188 -4.53 7.60 20.43
CA VAL A 188 -3.44 6.74 20.89
C VAL A 188 -2.95 7.25 22.24
N THR A 189 -2.80 6.35 23.20
CA THR A 189 -2.22 6.65 24.51
C THR A 189 -0.98 5.81 24.78
N ASP A 190 -0.12 6.28 25.68
CA ASP A 190 0.94 5.45 26.23
C ASP A 190 0.40 4.44 27.27
N ALA A 191 1.28 3.63 27.84
CA ALA A 191 0.96 2.65 28.88
C ALA A 191 0.47 3.28 30.21
N SER A 192 0.71 4.57 30.45
CA SER A 192 0.20 5.30 31.61
C SER A 192 -1.20 5.89 31.38
N GLY A 193 -1.70 5.83 30.13
CA GLY A 193 -2.95 6.44 29.70
C GLY A 193 -2.83 7.89 29.27
N ALA A 194 -1.62 8.44 29.17
CA ALA A 194 -1.40 9.78 28.64
C ALA A 194 -1.58 9.79 27.13
N GLU A 195 -2.19 10.85 26.59
CA GLU A 195 -2.41 10.99 25.16
C GLU A 195 -1.09 11.19 24.41
N VAL A 196 -0.88 10.37 23.38
CA VAL A 196 0.28 10.45 22.47
C VAL A 196 -0.11 11.18 21.18
N ALA A 197 -1.28 10.87 20.63
CA ALA A 197 -1.83 11.52 19.45
C ALA A 197 -3.35 11.33 19.40
N THR A 198 -4.05 12.29 18.76
CA THR A 198 -5.47 12.18 18.47
C THR A 198 -5.77 12.63 17.04
N ARG A 199 -6.82 12.07 16.45
CA ARG A 199 -7.38 12.47 15.15
C ARG A 199 -8.89 12.41 15.23
N ASP A 200 -9.53 13.56 15.15
CA ASP A 200 -10.98 13.67 15.32
C ASP A 200 -11.75 13.47 14.01
N ASN A 201 -12.96 12.92 14.13
CA ASN A 201 -14.00 12.90 13.09
C ASN A 201 -13.54 12.30 11.75
N TYR A 202 -12.89 11.13 11.77
CA TYR A 202 -12.60 10.39 10.55
C TYR A 202 -13.79 9.51 10.15
N GLU A 203 -14.24 9.63 8.90
CA GLU A 203 -15.34 8.83 8.35
C GLU A 203 -14.84 7.47 7.83
N PHE A 204 -15.27 6.39 8.47
CA PHE A 204 -15.04 5.02 8.04
C PHE A 204 -16.27 4.49 7.31
N LYS A 205 -16.09 4.20 6.03
CA LYS A 205 -17.12 3.66 5.15
C LYS A 205 -17.22 2.14 5.29
N LYS A 206 -18.45 1.65 5.28
CA LYS A 206 -18.79 0.22 5.32
C LYS A 206 -18.09 -0.56 4.20
N GLY A 207 -17.63 -1.78 4.53
CA GLY A 207 -16.98 -2.69 3.59
C GLY A 207 -15.56 -2.25 3.17
N GLN A 208 -14.98 -1.23 3.81
CA GLN A 208 -13.62 -0.78 3.53
C GLN A 208 -12.63 -1.25 4.60
N TYR A 209 -11.36 -1.30 4.22
CA TYR A 209 -10.25 -1.68 5.08
C TYR A 209 -9.42 -0.44 5.42
N TYR A 210 -8.99 -0.31 6.67
CA TYR A 210 -8.19 0.80 7.16
C TYR A 210 -7.01 0.29 7.97
N THR A 211 -5.82 0.77 7.64
CA THR A 211 -4.64 0.63 8.51
C THR A 211 -4.43 1.95 9.23
N PHE A 212 -4.49 1.91 10.56
CA PHE A 212 -3.97 2.96 11.41
C PHE A 212 -2.46 2.82 11.49
N ILE A 213 -1.74 3.90 11.27
CA ILE A 213 -0.30 3.97 11.52
C ILE A 213 -0.04 5.09 12.52
N LEU A 214 0.72 4.81 13.58
CA LEU A 214 1.33 5.86 14.38
C LEU A 214 2.74 6.08 13.82
N ILE A 215 3.06 7.29 13.38
CA ILE A 215 4.35 7.66 12.79
C ILE A 215 4.88 8.95 13.43
N GLY A 216 6.13 9.33 13.15
CA GLY A 216 6.79 10.47 13.80
C GLY A 216 7.60 10.05 15.03
N THR A 217 8.08 11.03 15.78
CA THR A 217 8.97 10.82 16.92
C THR A 217 8.41 11.49 18.16
N ASN A 218 8.24 10.73 19.24
CA ASN A 218 7.79 11.29 20.51
C ASN A 218 8.83 12.27 21.07
N GLY A 219 8.38 13.47 21.46
CA GLY A 219 9.24 14.57 21.92
C GLY A 219 9.87 15.43 20.81
N ASP A 220 9.65 15.09 19.53
CA ASP A 220 10.05 15.92 18.39
C ASP A 220 8.96 16.96 18.08
N THR A 221 9.35 18.23 17.89
CA THR A 221 8.41 19.31 17.60
C THR A 221 8.09 19.50 16.12
N ASP A 222 8.99 19.06 15.23
CA ASP A 222 8.84 19.21 13.79
C ASP A 222 8.07 18.01 13.22
N THR A 223 8.28 16.82 13.79
CA THR A 223 7.59 15.58 13.41
C THR A 223 7.04 14.81 14.62
N PRO A 224 6.13 15.42 15.40
CA PRO A 224 5.52 14.76 16.55
C PRO A 224 4.72 13.51 16.13
N PRO A 225 4.35 12.64 17.09
CA PRO A 225 3.49 11.49 16.82
C PRO A 225 2.22 11.89 16.07
N TYR A 226 1.93 11.19 14.97
CA TYR A 226 0.80 11.45 14.07
C TYR A 226 0.09 10.15 13.70
N ILE A 227 -1.25 10.21 13.66
CA ILE A 227 -2.09 9.08 13.27
C ILE A 227 -2.44 9.17 11.77
N GLY A 228 -1.74 8.38 10.97
CA GLY A 228 -2.08 8.14 9.57
C GLY A 228 -3.21 7.12 9.43
N VAL A 229 -4.05 7.30 8.41
CA VAL A 229 -5.09 6.34 8.04
C VAL A 229 -4.90 5.99 6.56
N VAL A 230 -4.65 4.71 6.28
CA VAL A 230 -4.51 4.18 4.92
C VAL A 230 -5.76 3.37 4.59
N ALA A 231 -6.58 3.86 3.66
CA ALA A 231 -7.83 3.22 3.25
C ALA A 231 -7.61 2.38 1.98
N TYR A 232 -8.08 1.14 1.92
CA TYR A 232 -7.93 0.22 0.76
C TYR A 232 -9.26 -0.02 0.06
#